data_AF-A0A4Q7J7R3-F1
#
_entry.id   AF-A0A4Q7J7R3-F1
#
_cell.length_a   1.000
_cell.length_b   1.000
_cell.length_c   1.000
_cell.angle_alpha   90.00
_cell.angle_beta   90.00
_cell.angle_gamma   90.00
#
_symmetry.space_group_name_H-M   'P 1'
#
loop_
_entity.id
_entity.type
_entity.pdbx_description
1 polymer ?
#
loop_
_entity_poly.entity_id
_entity_poly.type
_entity_poly.pdbx_seq_one_letter_code
_entity_poly.pdbx_strand_id
1 'polypeptide(L)'
;MAALTSAAIVVAGTAAILLLLPRTQRPGVVEISQPVAVRHDTTTNARPHVVSAPPASVSWLAVDSLPPAVPGAVEIPAIGVYNGLIGPGGDWRAQGPAPGQRGEAVLVDQRHSGSREIPVGERVTVHRADGISAVFTVARVERQQLPPGEATRPELRLITGEFVIHCRFAGAYRR
;
A
#
# COMPACT_ATOMS: atom_id res chain seq x y z
N MET A 1 -6.75 7.07 54.40
CA MET A 1 -8.10 6.51 54.17
C MET A 1 -8.24 6.34 52.66
N ALA A 2 -7.85 5.22 52.05
CA ALA A 2 -8.65 3.99 51.82
C ALA A 2 -10.02 4.32 51.19
N ALA A 3 -10.45 3.81 50.03
CA ALA A 3 -10.37 2.42 49.60
C ALA A 3 -10.42 2.21 48.06
N LEU A 4 -9.82 1.10 47.62
CA LEU A 4 -9.99 0.41 46.34
C LEU A 4 -11.40 -0.19 46.20
N THR A 5 -11.89 -0.35 44.96
CA THR A 5 -12.74 -1.47 44.50
C THR A 5 -12.87 -1.37 42.97
N SER A 6 -13.17 -2.38 42.16
CA SER A 6 -12.77 -3.79 42.03
C SER A 6 -13.30 -4.24 40.66
N ALA A 7 -12.62 -5.19 40.04
CA ALA A 7 -12.84 -5.69 38.68
C ALA A 7 -14.13 -6.53 38.51
N ALA A 8 -14.57 -6.69 37.25
CA ALA A 8 -15.34 -7.86 36.84
C ALA A 8 -15.04 -8.21 35.36
N ILE A 9 -14.30 -9.30 35.17
CA ILE A 9 -14.13 -10.02 33.91
C ILE A 9 -15.18 -11.13 33.89
N VAL A 10 -15.97 -11.25 32.82
CA VAL A 10 -16.85 -12.41 32.61
C VAL A 10 -16.30 -13.23 31.44
N VAL A 11 -15.68 -14.35 31.79
CA VAL A 11 -15.37 -15.49 30.91
C VAL A 11 -16.45 -16.54 31.15
N ALA A 12 -17.13 -17.02 30.11
CA ALA A 12 -17.62 -18.40 29.98
C ALA A 12 -18.47 -18.55 28.70
N GLY A 13 -18.09 -19.51 27.85
CA GLY A 13 -18.83 -19.86 26.64
C GLY A 13 -18.24 -21.09 25.96
N THR A 14 -17.99 -22.15 26.73
CA THR A 14 -17.61 -23.48 26.25
C THR A 14 -18.83 -24.27 25.82
N ALA A 15 -18.86 -24.76 24.57
CA ALA A 15 -19.54 -26.00 24.23
C ALA A 15 -18.93 -26.61 22.96
N ALA A 16 -18.17 -27.68 23.17
CA ALA A 16 -17.65 -28.55 22.14
C ALA A 16 -18.75 -29.45 21.58
N ILE A 17 -18.75 -29.67 20.26
CA ILE A 17 -19.32 -30.87 19.65
C ILE A 17 -18.29 -31.43 18.66
N LEU A 18 -17.56 -32.45 19.14
CA LEU A 18 -16.95 -33.49 18.33
C LEU A 18 -18.05 -34.23 17.55
N LEU A 19 -17.76 -34.69 16.33
CA LEU A 19 -17.87 -36.11 15.91
C LEU A 19 -17.90 -36.26 14.37
N LEU A 20 -17.00 -37.14 13.90
CA LEU A 20 -17.08 -38.00 12.70
C LEU A 20 -17.08 -37.35 11.31
N LEU A 21 -16.01 -37.57 10.56
CA LEU A 21 -15.96 -38.66 9.56
C LEU A 21 -14.51 -38.96 9.13
N PRO A 22 -14.18 -40.23 8.81
CA PRO A 22 -12.83 -40.68 8.51
C PRO A 22 -12.56 -40.80 7.00
N ARG A 23 -11.29 -41.12 6.69
CA ARG A 23 -10.79 -41.97 5.59
C ARG A 23 -10.21 -41.34 4.31
N THR A 24 -8.87 -41.40 4.28
CA THR A 24 -8.00 -42.08 3.29
C THR A 24 -7.92 -41.62 1.83
N GLN A 25 -6.71 -41.14 1.49
CA GLN A 25 -5.86 -41.49 0.33
C GLN A 25 -6.47 -41.57 -1.09
N ARG A 26 -5.85 -40.84 -2.02
CA ARG A 26 -4.96 -41.45 -3.04
C ARG A 26 -4.15 -40.40 -3.83
N PRO A 27 -2.82 -40.54 -3.93
CA PRO A 27 -2.06 -39.94 -5.03
C PRO A 27 -2.24 -40.83 -6.28
N GLY A 28 -2.88 -40.27 -7.31
CA GLY A 28 -2.94 -40.90 -8.63
C GLY A 28 -1.66 -40.62 -9.40
N VAL A 29 -0.73 -41.58 -9.35
CA VAL A 29 0.27 -41.78 -10.40
C VAL A 29 -0.48 -42.25 -11.65
N VAL A 30 -0.29 -41.56 -12.77
CA VAL A 30 -0.63 -42.10 -14.10
C VAL A 30 0.68 -42.36 -14.81
N GLU A 31 1.02 -43.64 -14.86
CA GLU A 31 2.15 -44.22 -15.56
C GLU A 31 1.70 -44.65 -16.97
N ILE A 32 2.33 -44.01 -17.96
CA ILE A 32 2.77 -44.50 -19.28
C ILE A 32 1.83 -45.43 -20.07
N SER A 33 1.42 -44.96 -21.25
CA SER A 33 1.31 -45.81 -22.44
C SER A 33 1.86 -45.04 -23.64
N GLN A 34 3.05 -45.45 -24.10
CA GLN A 34 3.55 -45.12 -25.44
C GLN A 34 2.86 -46.04 -26.46
N PRO A 35 2.60 -45.53 -27.66
CA PRO A 35 2.96 -46.30 -28.84
C PRO A 35 3.91 -45.53 -29.77
N VAL A 36 4.98 -46.25 -30.10
CA VAL A 36 5.86 -46.23 -31.28
C VAL A 36 5.59 -45.19 -32.38
N ALA A 37 6.73 -44.66 -32.83
CA ALA A 37 6.96 -43.67 -33.88
C ALA A 37 6.29 -43.92 -35.23
N VAL A 38 5.84 -42.82 -35.85
CA VAL A 38 5.94 -42.59 -37.30
C VAL A 38 6.45 -41.16 -37.51
N ARG A 39 7.61 -41.03 -38.15
CA ARG A 39 8.14 -39.76 -38.67
C ARG A 39 7.56 -39.53 -40.05
N HIS A 40 7.00 -38.35 -40.31
CA HIS A 40 6.95 -37.73 -41.64
C HIS A 40 6.96 -36.19 -41.49
N ASP A 41 8.11 -35.62 -41.85
CA ASP A 41 8.39 -34.38 -42.60
C ASP A 41 7.66 -33.04 -42.37
N THR A 42 8.53 -32.03 -42.21
CA THR A 42 8.49 -30.61 -42.68
C THR A 42 7.48 -29.58 -42.16
N THR A 43 8.06 -28.54 -41.55
CA THR A 43 7.72 -27.10 -41.70
C THR A 43 6.42 -26.60 -41.08
N THR A 44 6.50 -25.99 -39.89
CA THR A 44 6.01 -24.61 -39.66
C THR A 44 6.40 -24.13 -38.26
N ASN A 45 7.03 -22.96 -38.27
CA ASN A 45 7.44 -22.15 -37.13
C ASN A 45 6.22 -21.69 -36.31
N ALA A 46 6.05 -22.21 -35.09
CA ALA A 46 5.08 -21.69 -34.13
C ALA A 46 5.82 -21.18 -32.89
N ARG A 47 6.29 -19.94 -32.98
CA ARG A 47 6.81 -19.16 -31.84
C ARG A 47 5.68 -19.01 -30.81
N PRO A 48 5.90 -19.26 -29.50
CA PRO A 48 4.87 -19.01 -28.50
C PRO A 48 4.49 -17.53 -28.52
N HIS A 49 3.24 -17.24 -28.85
CA HIS A 49 2.65 -15.92 -28.68
C HIS A 49 2.54 -15.65 -27.17
N VAL A 50 3.56 -15.00 -26.61
CA VAL A 50 3.41 -14.30 -25.33
C VAL A 50 2.39 -13.20 -25.58
N VAL A 51 1.18 -13.39 -25.05
CA VAL A 51 0.18 -12.32 -24.95
C VAL A 51 0.76 -11.29 -23.97
N SER A 52 1.52 -10.36 -24.52
CA SER A 52 2.01 -9.19 -23.80
C SER A 52 0.79 -8.31 -23.54
N ALA A 53 0.17 -8.48 -22.38
CA ALA A 53 -0.82 -7.51 -21.90
C ALA A 53 -0.12 -6.14 -21.89
N PRO A 54 -0.67 -5.11 -22.54
CA PRO A 54 -0.07 -3.80 -22.49
C PRO A 54 0.04 -3.38 -21.02
N PRO A 55 1.19 -2.81 -20.58
CA PRO A 55 1.27 -2.25 -19.24
C PRO A 55 0.14 -1.24 -19.09
N ALA A 56 -0.61 -1.33 -17.99
CA ALA A 56 -1.68 -0.39 -17.66
C ALA A 56 -1.18 1.02 -17.96
N SER A 57 -1.82 1.72 -18.89
CA SER A 57 -1.38 3.04 -19.34
C SER A 57 -1.48 4.01 -18.16
N VAL A 58 -0.34 4.28 -17.52
CA VAL A 58 -0.25 5.33 -16.52
C VAL A 58 -0.32 6.66 -17.28
N SER A 59 -1.48 7.31 -17.25
CA SER A 59 -1.67 8.62 -17.85
C SER A 59 -1.10 9.69 -16.92
N TRP A 60 0.07 10.22 -17.27
CA TRP A 60 0.71 11.29 -16.52
C TRP A 60 0.10 12.65 -16.86
N LEU A 61 -0.45 13.35 -15.87
CA LEU A 61 -0.85 14.76 -16.01
C LEU A 61 0.37 15.66 -15.82
N ALA A 62 0.66 16.53 -16.78
CA ALA A 62 1.71 17.55 -16.64
C ALA A 62 1.09 18.86 -16.10
N VAL A 63 0.89 18.93 -14.78
CA VAL A 63 0.42 20.15 -14.10
C VAL A 63 1.30 20.45 -12.88
N ASP A 64 1.65 21.72 -12.68
CA ASP A 64 2.54 22.14 -11.57
C ASP A 64 1.93 21.89 -10.19
N SER A 65 0.59 21.85 -10.11
CA SER A 65 -0.16 21.49 -8.91
C SER A 65 -1.58 21.07 -9.28
N LEU A 66 -2.20 20.27 -8.42
CA LEU A 66 -3.59 19.86 -8.54
C LEU A 66 -4.55 20.83 -7.81
N PRO A 67 -5.83 20.89 -8.22
CA PRO A 67 -6.86 21.56 -7.42
C PRO A 67 -7.00 20.91 -6.03
N PRO A 68 -7.66 21.56 -5.07
CA PRO A 68 -7.99 20.93 -3.78
C PRO A 68 -8.83 19.66 -3.97
N ALA A 69 -8.50 18.59 -3.24
CA ALA A 69 -9.32 17.39 -3.15
C ALA A 69 -9.09 16.68 -1.81
N VAL A 70 -10.07 15.86 -1.41
CA VAL A 70 -9.95 15.06 -0.19
C VAL A 70 -8.97 13.91 -0.43
N PRO A 71 -7.92 13.73 0.40
CA PRO A 71 -7.08 12.54 0.35
C PRO A 71 -7.85 11.32 0.88
N GLY A 72 -7.77 10.19 0.19
CA GLY A 72 -8.51 8.97 0.51
C GLY A 72 -7.63 7.88 1.13
N ALA A 73 -6.49 7.57 0.50
CA ALA A 73 -5.61 6.50 0.97
C ALA A 73 -4.14 6.80 0.67
N VAL A 74 -3.23 6.21 1.44
CA VAL A 74 -1.78 6.26 1.21
C VAL A 74 -1.23 4.85 0.97
N GLU A 75 -0.29 4.77 0.05
CA GLU A 75 0.53 3.59 -0.25
C GLU A 75 2.00 3.90 -0.01
N ILE A 76 2.65 3.04 0.77
CA ILE A 76 4.07 3.07 1.09
C ILE A 76 4.59 1.62 1.04
N PRO A 77 4.94 1.10 -0.15
CA PRO A 77 5.35 -0.29 -0.33
C PRO A 77 6.55 -0.70 0.54
N ALA A 78 7.49 0.21 0.76
CA ALA A 78 8.70 -0.01 1.56
C ALA A 78 8.42 -0.48 3.00
N ILE A 79 7.24 -0.14 3.55
CA ILE A 79 6.82 -0.54 4.90
C ILE A 79 5.52 -1.37 4.88
N GLY A 80 5.08 -1.84 3.71
CA GLY A 80 3.92 -2.71 3.57
C GLY A 80 2.55 -2.02 3.72
N VAL A 81 2.50 -0.69 3.63
CA VAL A 81 1.23 0.04 3.63
C VAL A 81 0.69 0.08 2.20
N TYR A 82 -0.39 -0.62 1.91
CA TYR A 82 -1.00 -0.67 0.56
C TYR A 82 -2.37 -0.01 0.46
N ASN A 83 -2.98 0.36 1.58
CA ASN A 83 -4.26 1.07 1.61
C ASN A 83 -4.48 1.74 2.97
N GLY A 84 -3.53 2.59 3.39
CA GLY A 84 -3.67 3.33 4.66
C GLY A 84 -4.77 4.37 4.53
N LEU A 85 -5.90 4.19 5.21
CA LEU A 85 -7.04 5.09 5.05
C LEU A 85 -6.76 6.45 5.68
N ILE A 86 -7.09 7.52 4.96
CA ILE A 86 -6.89 8.89 5.41
C ILE A 86 -8.24 9.50 5.83
N GLY A 87 -8.35 9.96 7.07
CA GLY A 87 -9.55 10.64 7.58
C GLY A 87 -9.97 10.20 8.99
N PRO A 88 -11.16 10.61 9.46
CA PRO A 88 -11.69 10.22 10.76
C PRO A 88 -11.77 8.69 10.91
N GLY A 89 -11.12 8.14 11.93
CA GLY A 89 -11.07 6.69 12.18
C GLY A 89 -10.12 5.89 11.27
N GLY A 90 -9.49 6.54 10.30
CA GLY A 90 -8.47 5.96 9.42
C GLY A 90 -7.13 5.74 10.12
N ASP A 91 -6.19 5.13 9.40
CA ASP A 91 -4.82 4.92 9.86
C ASP A 91 -4.01 6.23 9.81
N TRP A 92 -4.42 7.18 8.97
CA TRP A 92 -3.73 8.45 8.74
C TRP A 92 -4.66 9.65 8.88
N ARG A 93 -4.11 10.78 9.30
CA ARG A 93 -4.79 12.08 9.35
C ARG A 93 -4.08 13.08 8.44
N ALA A 94 -4.84 13.73 7.56
CA ALA A 94 -4.31 14.81 6.72
C ALA A 94 -4.39 16.18 7.43
N GLN A 95 -3.40 17.02 7.20
CA GLN A 95 -3.35 18.43 7.61
C GLN A 95 -2.71 19.27 6.49
N GLY A 96 -3.06 20.55 6.43
CA GLY A 96 -2.57 21.45 5.39
C GLY A 96 -3.26 21.25 4.03
N PRO A 97 -2.60 21.63 2.91
CA PRO A 97 -3.14 21.47 1.57
C PRO A 97 -3.33 20.00 1.19
N ALA A 98 -4.14 19.77 0.15
CA ALA A 98 -4.33 18.43 -0.40
C ALA A 98 -3.01 17.92 -1.02
N PRO A 99 -2.65 16.62 -0.88
CA PRO A 99 -1.50 16.05 -1.54
C PRO A 99 -1.51 16.29 -3.05
N GLY A 100 -0.44 16.90 -3.58
CA GLY A 100 -0.32 17.31 -4.98
C GLY A 100 -0.79 18.75 -5.26
N GLN A 101 -1.43 19.42 -4.30
CA GLN A 101 -1.64 20.88 -4.34
C GLN A 101 -0.33 21.60 -3.98
N ARG A 102 -0.18 22.86 -4.39
CA ARG A 102 0.94 23.72 -3.96
C ARG A 102 0.99 23.81 -2.43
N GLY A 103 2.19 23.68 -1.86
CA GLY A 103 2.43 23.69 -0.43
C GLY A 103 2.81 22.32 0.11
N GLU A 104 3.09 22.27 1.42
CA GLU A 104 3.45 21.04 2.12
C GLU A 104 2.19 20.39 2.69
N ALA A 105 1.76 19.27 2.09
CA ALA A 105 0.73 18.41 2.68
C ALA A 105 1.32 17.60 3.82
N VAL A 106 0.58 17.41 4.91
CA VAL A 106 1.06 16.62 6.06
C VAL A 106 0.13 15.43 6.28
N LEU A 107 0.70 14.22 6.38
CA LEU A 107 -0.02 13.01 6.80
C LEU A 107 0.57 12.48 8.10
N VAL A 108 -0.28 12.28 9.10
CA VAL A 108 0.10 11.79 10.43
C VAL A 108 -0.45 10.40 10.64
N ASP A 109 0.42 9.40 10.82
CA ASP A 109 0.03 8.04 11.17
C ASP A 109 -0.56 8.02 12.59
N GLN A 110 -1.86 7.70 12.68
CA GLN A 110 -2.61 7.64 13.92
C GLN A 110 -2.51 6.27 14.60
N ARG A 111 -2.11 5.24 13.87
CA ARG A 111 -2.08 3.85 14.36
C ARG A 111 -0.67 3.33 14.61
N HIS A 112 0.35 4.15 14.36
CA HIS A 112 1.75 3.76 14.45
C HIS A 112 2.09 2.56 13.55
N SER A 113 1.29 2.38 12.49
CA SER A 113 1.40 1.35 11.47
C SER A 113 2.77 1.38 10.78
N GLY A 114 3.37 2.56 10.71
CA GLY A 114 4.64 2.85 10.09
C GLY A 114 5.74 3.25 11.06
N SER A 115 5.79 2.66 12.27
CA SER A 115 6.91 2.83 13.24
C SER A 115 8.29 2.40 12.70
N ARG A 116 8.45 2.35 11.39
CA ARG A 116 9.61 1.93 10.63
C ARG A 116 10.08 3.13 9.83
N GLU A 117 11.38 3.31 9.84
CA GLU A 117 12.06 4.22 8.95
C GLU A 117 11.76 3.86 7.49
N ILE A 118 11.29 4.82 6.71
CA ILE A 118 11.13 4.66 5.25
C ILE A 118 12.44 5.11 4.60
N PRO A 119 13.15 4.25 3.85
CA PRO A 119 14.41 4.63 3.22
C PRO A 119 14.28 5.83 2.26
N VAL A 120 15.35 6.63 2.15
CA VAL A 120 15.44 7.69 1.14
C VAL A 120 15.41 7.09 -0.27
N GLY A 121 14.70 7.75 -1.18
CA GLY A 121 14.47 7.29 -2.55
C GLY A 121 13.21 6.43 -2.71
N GLU A 122 12.58 6.00 -1.62
CA GLU A 122 11.35 5.23 -1.67
C GLU A 122 10.14 6.04 -2.13
N ARG A 123 9.17 5.33 -2.70
CA ARG A 123 7.94 5.94 -3.22
C ARG A 123 6.84 5.98 -2.17
N VAL A 124 6.16 7.11 -2.13
CA VAL A 124 4.90 7.31 -1.41
C VAL A 124 3.85 7.76 -2.41
N THR A 125 2.71 7.06 -2.47
CA THR A 125 1.59 7.43 -3.33
C THR A 125 0.39 7.80 -2.47
N VAL A 126 -0.23 8.95 -2.74
CA VAL A 126 -1.46 9.37 -2.05
C VAL A 126 -2.59 9.42 -3.05
N HIS A 127 -3.60 8.58 -2.84
CA HIS A 127 -4.83 8.52 -3.61
C HIS A 127 -5.81 9.57 -3.12
N ARG A 128 -6.41 10.30 -4.05
CA ARG A 128 -7.39 11.35 -3.77
C ARG A 128 -8.78 10.94 -4.22
N ALA A 129 -9.80 11.58 -3.64
CA ALA A 129 -11.21 11.33 -3.96
C ALA A 129 -11.61 11.75 -5.38
N ASP A 130 -10.80 12.57 -6.06
CA ASP A 130 -10.99 12.96 -7.47
C ASP A 130 -10.44 11.92 -8.46
N GLY A 131 -9.99 10.76 -7.96
CA GLY A 131 -9.45 9.67 -8.77
C GLY A 131 -8.03 9.89 -9.25
N ILE A 132 -7.35 10.95 -8.78
CA ILE A 132 -5.95 11.22 -9.10
C ILE A 132 -5.07 10.77 -7.92
N SER A 133 -3.93 10.14 -8.19
CA SER A 133 -2.91 9.87 -7.17
C SER A 133 -1.72 10.80 -7.34
N ALA A 134 -1.27 11.42 -6.26
CA ALA A 134 -0.03 12.19 -6.22
C ALA A 134 1.13 11.28 -5.78
N VAL A 135 2.22 11.28 -6.55
CA VAL A 135 3.40 10.44 -6.29
C VAL A 135 4.54 11.29 -5.75
N PHE A 136 5.15 10.82 -4.66
CA PHE A 136 6.25 11.46 -3.98
C PHE A 136 7.40 10.47 -3.79
N THR A 137 8.61 11.03 -3.63
CA THR A 137 9.82 10.28 -3.31
C THR A 137 10.37 10.79 -1.99
N VAL A 138 10.73 9.87 -1.08
CA VAL A 138 11.36 10.22 0.19
C VAL A 138 12.70 10.91 -0.08
N ALA A 139 12.83 12.14 0.38
CA ALA A 139 14.03 12.96 0.20
C ALA A 139 14.88 13.01 1.46
N ARG A 140 14.25 12.99 2.65
CA ARG A 140 14.94 13.06 3.94
C ARG A 140 14.10 12.41 5.03
N VAL A 141 14.78 11.80 6.00
CA VAL A 141 14.17 11.25 7.21
C VAL A 141 14.85 11.86 8.43
N GLU A 142 14.05 12.24 9.42
CA GLU A 142 14.48 12.90 10.65
C GLU A 142 13.75 12.31 11.84
N ARG A 143 14.34 12.39 13.04
CA ARG A 143 13.70 11.95 14.30
C ARG A 143 13.07 13.09 15.11
N GLN A 144 13.22 14.32 14.62
CA GLN A 144 12.71 15.51 15.28
C GLN A 144 11.93 16.33 14.26
N GLN A 145 10.84 16.93 14.72
CA GLN A 145 10.04 17.82 13.89
C GLN A 145 10.77 19.13 13.64
N LEU A 146 11.13 19.36 12.39
CA LEU A 146 11.51 20.68 11.90
C LEU A 146 10.26 21.55 11.67
N PRO A 147 10.39 22.88 11.78
CA PRO A 147 9.31 23.78 11.37
C PRO A 147 8.85 23.48 9.92
N PRO A 148 7.56 23.72 9.60
CA PRO A 148 7.10 23.68 8.21
C PRO A 148 7.92 24.64 7.36
N GLY A 149 8.40 24.16 6.21
CA GLY A 149 9.06 25.00 5.23
C GLY A 149 8.02 25.70 4.36
N GLU A 150 8.36 26.87 3.81
CA GLU A 150 7.53 27.51 2.79
C GLU A 150 7.71 26.77 1.45
N ALA A 151 6.88 25.76 1.20
CA ALA A 151 6.94 24.98 -0.01
C ALA A 151 6.21 25.71 -1.17
N THR A 152 6.98 26.14 -2.16
CA THR A 152 6.43 26.76 -3.40
C THR A 152 5.93 25.72 -4.42
N ARG A 153 6.25 24.45 -4.17
CA ARG A 153 5.87 23.28 -4.97
C ARG A 153 5.04 22.32 -4.11
N PRO A 154 4.36 21.34 -4.72
CA PRO A 154 3.78 20.24 -3.96
C PRO A 154 4.87 19.48 -3.20
N GLU A 155 4.73 19.39 -1.89
CA GLU A 155 5.59 18.59 -1.01
C GLU A 155 4.71 17.76 -0.06
N LEU A 156 5.27 16.68 0.47
CA LEU A 156 4.57 15.81 1.42
C LEU A 156 5.46 15.55 2.63
N ARG A 157 4.91 15.77 3.81
CA ARG A 157 5.51 15.42 5.09
C ARG A 157 4.72 14.27 5.71
N LEU A 158 5.38 13.15 5.98
CA LEU A 158 4.81 12.06 6.77
C LEU A 158 5.33 12.16 8.20
N ILE A 159 4.43 12.02 9.17
CA ILE A 159 4.78 11.93 10.59
C ILE A 159 4.36 10.54 11.04
N THR A 160 5.33 9.72 11.42
CA THR A 160 5.12 8.32 11.81
C THR A 160 5.94 7.95 13.03
N GLY A 161 5.28 7.75 14.17
CA GLY A 161 5.97 7.53 15.45
C GLY A 161 6.95 8.67 15.75
N GLU A 162 8.24 8.34 15.81
CA GLU A 162 9.34 9.29 16.03
C GLU A 162 9.90 9.90 14.73
N PHE A 163 9.52 9.38 13.57
CA PHE A 163 10.08 9.81 12.29
C PHE A 163 9.24 10.91 11.62
N VAL A 164 9.93 11.93 11.12
CA VAL A 164 9.42 12.93 10.20
C VAL A 164 10.09 12.71 8.86
N ILE A 165 9.29 12.46 7.84
CA ILE A 165 9.75 12.00 6.53
C ILE A 165 9.33 13.04 5.51
N HIS A 166 10.31 13.72 4.95
CA HIS A 166 10.11 14.74 3.93
C HIS A 166 10.16 14.08 2.56
N CYS A 167 9.07 14.19 1.82
CA CYS A 167 8.91 13.64 0.49
C CYS A 167 8.79 14.77 -0.52
N ARG A 168 9.54 14.66 -1.61
CA ARG A 168 9.45 15.59 -2.74
C ARG A 168 8.49 15.04 -3.77
N PHE A 169 7.74 15.93 -4.42
CA PHE A 169 6.88 15.53 -5.53
C PHE A 169 7.72 14.95 -6.67
N ALA A 170 7.31 13.79 -7.17
CA ALA A 170 8.04 13.05 -8.20
C ALA A 170 7.78 13.57 -9.62
N GLY A 171 7.00 14.66 -9.77
CA GLY A 171 6.62 15.19 -11.08
C GLY A 171 5.51 14.38 -11.77
N ALA A 172 4.83 13.51 -11.02
CA ALA A 172 4.00 12.47 -11.59
C ALA A 172 2.65 12.35 -10.85
N TYR A 173 1.57 12.31 -11.63
CA TYR A 173 0.24 11.94 -11.15
C TYR A 173 -0.26 10.69 -11.87
N ARG A 174 -1.00 9.84 -11.16
CA ARG A 174 -1.61 8.61 -11.69
C ARG A 174 -3.13 8.77 -11.74
N ARG A 175 -3.78 8.14 -12.72
CA ARG A 175 -5.22 7.87 -12.76
C ARG A 175 -5.44 6.36 -12.73
#